data_AF-A0A450VMR4-F1
#
_entry.id   AF-A0A450VMR4-F1
#
_cell.length_a   1.000
_cell.length_b   1.000
_cell.length_c   1.000
_cell.angle_alpha   90.00
_cell.angle_beta   90.00
_cell.angle_gamma   90.00
#
_symmetry.space_group_name_H-M   'P 1'
#
loop_
_entity.id
_entity.type
_entity.pdbx_description
1 polymer ?
#
loop_
_entity_poly.entity_id
_entity_poly.type
_entity_poly.pdbx_seq_one_letter_code
_entity_poly.pdbx_strand_id
1 'polypeptide(L)'
;MGQFLAIGLATRVSAKKTEVDESQLDIEQLQEEMKAKLYYAPEIYVANDNNDSSYEFILKDDVLYPQLIPFLKTIYIRFSMRTRYITTI
;
A
#
# COMPACT_ATOMS: atom_id res chain seq x y z
N MET A 1 -22.11 -16.84 -7.31
CA MET A 1 -21.86 -15.41 -7.56
C MET A 1 -20.87 -14.94 -6.50
N GLY A 2 -19.58 -14.83 -6.84
CA GLY A 2 -18.56 -14.37 -5.89
C GLY A 2 -18.39 -12.86 -6.02
N GLN A 3 -18.76 -12.10 -4.99
CA GLN A 3 -18.38 -10.69 -4.89
C GLN A 3 -16.90 -10.65 -4.50
N PHE A 4 -16.04 -10.28 -5.44
CA PHE A 4 -14.63 -10.02 -5.14
C PHE A 4 -14.52 -8.55 -4.71
N LEU A 5 -14.33 -8.31 -3.42
CA LEU A 5 -13.96 -6.99 -2.92
C LEU A 5 -12.48 -6.76 -3.25
N ALA A 6 -12.20 -5.91 -4.22
CA ALA A 6 -10.83 -5.47 -4.49
C ALA A 6 -10.42 -4.49 -3.39
N ILE A 7 -9.83 -5.01 -2.31
CA ILE A 7 -9.16 -4.18 -1.30
C ILE A 7 -7.78 -3.86 -1.88
N GLY A 8 -7.60 -2.63 -2.36
CA GLY A 8 -6.29 -2.13 -2.74
C GLY A 8 -5.42 -1.93 -1.50
N LEU A 9 -4.17 -2.41 -1.52
CA LEU A 9 -3.18 -2.07 -0.50
C LEU A 9 -2.48 -0.76 -0.89
N ALA A 10 -2.54 0.24 -0.01
CA ALA A 10 -1.75 1.45 -0.18
C ALA A 10 -0.28 1.15 0.15
N THR A 11 0.64 1.46 -0.76
CA THR A 11 2.08 1.27 -0.55
C THR A 11 2.70 2.35 0.33
N ARG A 12 2.10 3.55 0.35
CA ARG A 12 2.50 4.69 1.17
C ARG A 12 1.28 5.48 1.59
N VAL A 13 1.24 5.85 2.86
CA VAL A 13 0.31 6.84 3.42
C VAL A 13 1.15 7.94 4.05
N SER A 14 0.75 9.20 3.88
CA SER A 14 1.45 10.33 4.49
C SER A 14 0.47 11.28 5.17
N ALA A 15 0.92 11.85 6.29
CA ALA A 15 0.22 12.91 7.02
C ALA A 15 1.18 14.07 7.22
N LYS A 16 0.76 15.31 6.91
CA LYS A 16 1.62 16.47 7.12
C LYS A 16 1.81 16.70 8.61
N LYS A 17 3.05 16.96 9.04
CA LYS A 17 3.35 17.22 10.46
C LYS A 17 2.58 18.42 10.99
N THR A 18 2.47 19.49 10.19
CA THR A 18 1.69 20.68 10.55
C THR A 18 0.22 20.38 10.88
N GLU A 19 -0.43 19.50 10.11
CA GLU A 19 -1.85 19.15 10.32
C GLU A 19 -2.02 18.24 11.56
N VAL A 20 -1.01 17.41 11.85
CA VAL A 20 -0.98 16.53 13.03
C VAL A 20 -0.71 17.33 14.31
N ASP A 21 0.22 18.29 14.24
CA ASP A 21 0.54 19.23 15.33
C ASP A 21 -0.67 20.12 15.68
N GLU A 22 -1.39 20.63 14.67
CA GLU A 22 -2.65 21.36 14.86
C GLU A 22 -3.72 20.51 15.54
N SER A 23 -3.70 19.19 15.29
CA SER A 23 -4.59 18.22 15.90
C SER A 23 -4.13 17.78 17.30
N GLN A 24 -2.96 18.22 17.75
CA GLN A 24 -2.32 17.85 19.03
C GLN A 24 -2.19 16.34 19.23
N LEU A 25 -2.07 15.58 18.14
CA LEU A 25 -1.90 14.13 18.19
C LEU A 25 -0.42 13.77 18.17
N ASP A 26 -0.03 12.78 18.95
CA ASP A 26 1.24 12.08 18.72
C ASP A 26 1.07 11.03 17.59
N ILE A 27 2.18 10.39 17.20
CA ILE A 27 2.19 9.42 16.09
C ILE A 27 1.36 8.17 16.40
N GLU A 28 1.27 7.77 17.66
CA GLU A 28 0.54 6.57 18.10
C GLU A 28 -0.98 6.84 18.06
N GLN A 29 -1.39 8.00 18.53
CA GLN A 29 -2.77 8.48 18.47
C GLN A 29 -3.23 8.70 17.02
N LEU A 30 -2.35 9.23 16.16
CA LEU A 30 -2.61 9.34 14.73
C LEU A 30 -2.88 7.96 14.10
N GLN A 31 -2.08 6.95 14.43
CA GLN A 31 -2.29 5.58 13.92
C GLN A 31 -3.61 4.97 14.39
N GLU A 32 -4.02 5.21 15.63
CA GLU A 32 -5.33 4.75 16.15
C GLU A 32 -6.50 5.46 15.46
N GLU A 33 -6.39 6.77 15.23
CA GLU A 33 -7.36 7.55 14.44
C GLU A 33 -7.48 7.02 13.01
N MET A 34 -6.35 6.75 12.35
CA MET A 34 -6.31 6.16 11.01
C MET A 34 -6.94 4.76 10.99
N LYS A 35 -6.70 3.95 12.02
CA LYS A 35 -7.30 2.62 12.16
C LYS A 35 -8.82 2.70 12.26
N ALA A 36 -9.32 3.62 13.07
CA ALA A 36 -10.76 3.83 13.27
C ALA A 36 -11.47 4.39 12.03
N LYS A 37 -10.84 5.34 11.31
CA LYS A 37 -11.48 6.08 10.20
C LYS A 37 -11.22 5.50 8.82
N LEU A 38 -10.04 4.92 8.60
CA LEU A 38 -9.54 4.53 7.29
C LEU A 38 -9.32 3.02 7.15
N TYR A 39 -9.69 2.22 8.17
CA TYR A 39 -9.38 0.79 8.23
C TYR A 39 -7.89 0.49 8.04
N TYR A 40 -7.04 1.42 8.51
CA TYR A 40 -5.59 1.28 8.50
C TYR A 40 -5.14 0.18 9.47
N ALA A 41 -4.23 -0.68 9.00
CA ALA A 41 -3.67 -1.78 9.78
C ALA A 41 -2.20 -1.48 10.13
N PRO A 42 -1.88 -0.85 11.28
CA PRO A 42 -0.51 -0.42 11.61
C PRO A 42 0.52 -1.56 11.55
N GLU A 43 0.08 -2.80 11.76
CA GLU A 43 0.92 -3.99 11.86
C GLU A 43 1.65 -4.32 10.55
N ILE A 44 1.13 -3.87 9.41
CA ILE A 44 1.71 -4.11 8.07
C ILE A 44 2.48 -2.90 7.53
N TYR A 45 2.57 -1.81 8.27
CA TYR A 45 3.29 -0.60 7.88
C TYR A 45 4.51 -0.34 8.79
N VAL A 46 5.46 0.43 8.26
CA VAL A 46 6.59 1.01 9.00
C VAL A 46 6.39 2.51 9.03
N ALA A 47 6.34 3.09 10.23
CA ALA A 47 6.34 4.53 10.42
C ALA A 47 7.75 5.08 10.21
N ASN A 48 7.89 6.10 9.38
CA ASN A 48 9.12 6.80 9.08
C ASN A 48 8.90 8.30 9.35
N ASP A 49 9.62 8.80 10.34
CA ASP A 49 9.56 10.19 10.79
C ASP A 49 10.75 11.04 10.26
N ASN A 50 11.59 10.46 9.40
CA ASN A 50 12.79 11.14 8.90
C ASN A 50 12.50 12.27 7.89
N ASN A 51 11.24 12.49 7.52
CA ASN A 51 10.85 13.56 6.61
C ASN A 51 10.42 14.79 7.42
N ASP A 52 11.04 15.94 7.16
CA ASP A 52 10.80 17.18 7.91
C ASP A 52 9.37 17.71 7.80
N SER A 53 8.63 17.31 6.76
CA SER A 53 7.32 17.89 6.44
C SER A 53 6.14 16.96 6.69
N SER A 54 6.37 15.65 6.81
CA SER A 54 5.31 14.65 6.94
C SER A 54 5.76 13.40 7.66
N TYR A 55 4.81 12.76 8.35
CA TYR A 55 4.93 11.37 8.77
C TYR A 55 4.63 10.46 7.58
N GLU A 56 5.49 9.48 7.33
CA GLU A 56 5.29 8.48 6.29
C GLU A 56 5.03 7.09 6.88
N PHE A 57 4.01 6.41 6.37
CA PHE A 57 3.70 5.03 6.72
C PHE A 57 3.86 4.18 5.46
N ILE A 58 4.89 3.34 5.43
CA ILE A 58 5.29 2.57 4.25
C ILE A 58 4.92 1.10 4.46
N LEU A 59 4.24 0.50 3.48
CA LEU A 59 3.86 -0.91 3.54
C LEU A 59 5.13 -1.77 3.60
N LYS A 60 5.18 -2.74 4.52
CA LYS A 60 6.35 -3.61 4.65
C LYS A 60 6.58 -4.45 3.40
N ASP A 61 7.84 -4.57 3.01
CA ASP A 61 8.27 -5.34 1.85
C ASP A 61 7.88 -6.83 1.93
N ASP A 62 7.88 -7.39 3.15
CA ASP A 62 7.46 -8.77 3.42
C ASP A 62 5.94 -8.98 3.29
N VAL A 63 5.14 -7.92 3.25
CA VAL A 63 3.71 -7.95 2.92
C VAL A 63 3.49 -7.67 1.44
N LEU A 64 4.21 -6.68 0.89
CA LEU A 64 4.08 -6.25 -0.50
C LEU A 64 4.54 -7.34 -1.49
N TYR A 65 5.77 -7.85 -1.35
CA TYR A 65 6.35 -8.73 -2.36
C TYR A 65 5.63 -10.08 -2.51
N PRO A 66 5.17 -10.75 -1.43
CA PRO A 66 4.40 -11.99 -1.58
C PRO A 66 3.09 -11.83 -2.35
N GLN A 67 2.48 -10.64 -2.33
CA GLN A 67 1.26 -10.35 -3.12
C GLN A 67 1.59 -9.86 -4.53
N LEU A 68 2.60 -9.01 -4.67
CA LEU A 68 2.99 -8.40 -5.94
C LEU A 68 3.64 -9.41 -6.90
N ILE A 69 4.52 -10.29 -6.42
CA ILE A 69 5.25 -11.24 -7.27
C ILE A 69 4.32 -12.20 -8.01
N PRO A 70 3.33 -12.88 -7.36
CA PRO A 70 2.38 -13.74 -8.06
C PRO A 70 1.52 -12.99 -9.06
N PHE A 71 1.09 -11.77 -8.72
CA PHE A 71 0.34 -10.89 -9.60
C PHE A 71 1.15 -10.56 -10.86
N LEU A 72 2.40 -10.11 -10.69
CA LEU A 72 3.31 -9.81 -11.81
C LEU A 72 3.62 -11.04 -12.65
N LYS A 73 3.84 -12.22 -12.05
CA LYS A 73 4.04 -13.48 -12.80
C LYS A 73 2.82 -13.83 -13.66
N THR A 74 1.62 -13.66 -13.12
CA THR A 74 0.37 -13.92 -13.85
C THR A 74 0.22 -12.99 -15.05
N ILE A 75 0.51 -11.71 -14.87
CA ILE A 75 0.50 -10.71 -15.95
C ILE A 75 1.59 -11.01 -16.97
N TYR A 76 2.81 -11.29 -16.52
CA TYR A 76 3.97 -11.54 -17.37
C TYR A 76 3.77 -12.77 -18.26
N ILE A 77 3.25 -13.87 -17.71
CA ILE A 77 2.88 -15.07 -18.49
C ILE A 77 1.82 -14.73 -19.53
N ARG A 78 0.77 -13.98 -19.14
CA ARG A 78 -0.27 -13.54 -20.07
C ARG A 78 0.30 -12.66 -21.19
N PHE A 79 1.24 -11.78 -20.89
CA PHE A 79 1.85 -10.90 -21.89
C PHE A 79 2.76 -11.69 -22.84
N SER A 80 3.60 -12.59 -22.32
CA SER A 80 4.47 -13.47 -23.11
C SER A 80 3.70 -14.41 -24.04
N MET A 81 2.55 -14.94 -23.59
CA MET A 81 1.69 -15.76 -24.44
C MET A 81 1.02 -14.96 -25.56
N ARG A 82 0.69 -13.67 -25.35
CA ARG A 82 0.04 -12.83 -26.35
C ARG A 82 0.97 -12.47 -27.52
N THR A 83 2.27 -12.32 -27.26
CA THR A 83 3.27 -12.00 -28.29
C THR A 83 3.56 -13.18 -29.23
N ARG A 84 3.34 -14.43 -28.80
CA ARG A 84 3.59 -15.62 -29.64
C ARG A 84 2.54 -15.83 -30.76
N TYR A 85 1.39 -15.16 -30.70
CA TYR A 85 0.34 -15.28 -31.73
C TYR A 85 0.40 -14.20 -32.82
N ILE A 86 1.40 -13.31 -32.80
CA ILE A 86 1.53 -12.20 -33.78
C ILE A 86 2.65 -12.47 -34.80
N THR A 87 3.18 -13.69 -34.88
CA THR A 87 4.21 -14.04 -35.87
C THR A 87 3.86 -15.37 -36.55
N THR A 88 2.72 -15.40 -37.22
CA THR A 88 2.44 -16.41 -38.26
C THR A 88 1.41 -15.87 -39.24
N ILE A 89 1.81 -14.94 -40.13
CA ILE A 89 1.32 -14.82 -41.51
C ILE A 89 2.49 -14.29 -42.34
#